data_AF-A0A7J5XCV9-F1
#
_entry.id   AF-A0A7J5XCV9-F1
#
_cell.length_a   1.000
_cell.length_b   1.000
_cell.length_c   1.000
_cell.angle_alpha   90.00
_cell.angle_beta   90.00
_cell.angle_gamma   90.00
#
_symmetry.space_group_name_H-M   'P 1'
#
loop_
_entity.id
_entity.type
_entity.pdbx_description
1 polymer ?
#
loop_
_entity_poly.entity_id
_entity_poly.type
_entity_poly.pdbx_seq_one_letter_code
_entity_poly.pdbx_strand_id
1 'polypeptide(L)'
;MITDTVSLEITAPPNHSCIVNMLRYKVKVDIPFTALLSRTYANGEIHTTSITGTYDSVQVAEVRLWSTDVTLWRTPSLAHEMQ
;
A
#
# COMPACT_ATOMS: atom_id res chain seq x y z
N MET A 1 -2.82 6.27 13.88
CA MET A 1 -2.50 6.54 12.46
C MET A 1 -1.17 5.86 12.19
N ILE A 2 -1.10 4.97 11.19
CA ILE A 2 0.15 4.26 10.84
C ILE A 2 0.84 5.08 9.74
N THR A 3 2.11 5.42 9.97
CA THR A 3 2.93 6.21 9.04
C THR A 3 3.98 5.29 8.41
N ASP A 4 4.03 5.28 7.08
CA ASP A 4 5.08 4.61 6.32
C ASP A 4 6.03 5.68 5.75
N THR A 5 7.32 5.41 5.78
CA THR A 5 8.36 6.31 5.27
C THR A 5 9.21 5.55 4.26
N VAL A 6 9.48 6.20 3.12
CA VAL A 6 10.34 5.67 2.08
C VAL A 6 11.12 6.83 1.45
N SER A 7 12.39 6.60 1.14
CA SER A 7 13.32 7.64 0.68
C SER A 7 13.81 7.33 -0.74
N LEU A 8 13.97 8.38 -1.55
CA LEU A 8 14.52 8.32 -2.90
C LEU A 8 15.51 9.48 -3.08
N GLU A 9 16.71 9.18 -3.53
CA GLU A 9 17.68 10.19 -3.96
C GLU A 9 17.55 10.43 -5.47
N ILE A 10 17.54 11.70 -5.89
CA ILE A 10 17.37 12.08 -7.30
C ILE A 10 18.44 13.09 -7.67
N THR A 11 19.21 12.75 -8.70
CA THR A 11 20.11 13.69 -9.37
C THR A 11 19.41 14.20 -10.63
N ALA A 12 18.90 15.44 -10.60
CA ALA A 12 18.26 16.07 -11.74
C ALA A 12 19.32 16.68 -12.67
N PRO A 13 19.43 16.23 -13.94
CA PRO A 13 20.36 16.83 -14.88
C PRO A 13 19.91 18.26 -15.28
N PRO A 14 20.84 19.15 -15.70
CA PRO A 14 20.49 20.48 -16.18
C PRO A 14 19.52 20.42 -17.36
N ASN A 15 18.52 21.31 -17.39
CA ASN A 15 17.46 21.37 -18.41
C ASN A 15 16.49 20.16 -18.45
N HIS A 16 16.40 19.41 -17.36
CA HIS A 16 15.42 18.35 -17.20
C HIS A 16 14.52 18.64 -15.99
N SER A 17 13.31 18.07 -16.01
CA SER A 17 12.39 18.02 -14.88
C SER A 17 12.23 16.57 -14.44
N CYS A 18 12.38 16.30 -13.14
CA CYS A 18 12.12 14.98 -12.58
C CYS A 18 10.78 15.00 -11.85
N ILE A 19 9.88 14.09 -12.24
CA ILE A 19 8.59 13.88 -11.58
C ILE A 19 8.73 12.69 -10.65
N VAL A 20 8.43 12.89 -9.36
CA VAL A 20 8.41 11.80 -8.39
C VAL A 20 6.99 11.25 -8.29
N ASN A 21 6.85 9.95 -8.47
CA ASN A 21 5.59 9.23 -8.34
C ASN A 21 5.67 8.32 -7.11
N MET A 22 4.61 8.33 -6.31
CA MET A 22 4.45 7.47 -5.15
C MET A 22 3.13 6.70 -5.26
N LEU A 23 3.20 5.39 -5.08
CA LEU A 23 2.06 4.49 -5.10
C LEU A 23 1.98 3.74 -3.77
N ARG A 24 0.79 3.73 -3.15
CA ARG A 24 0.53 3.00 -1.90
C ARG A 24 -0.55 1.95 -2.12
N TYR A 25 -0.24 0.69 -1.84
CA TYR A 25 -1.19 -0.41 -1.94
C TYR A 25 -1.93 -0.61 -0.63
N LYS A 26 -3.25 -0.41 -0.66
CA LYS A 26 -4.17 -0.69 0.43
C LYS A 26 -4.90 -1.99 0.13
N VAL A 27 -4.78 -2.98 1.00
CA VAL A 27 -5.37 -4.30 0.83
C VAL A 27 -6.38 -4.54 1.95
N LYS A 28 -7.62 -4.90 1.57
CA LYS A 28 -8.61 -5.41 2.50
C LYS A 28 -8.32 -6.90 2.73
N VAL A 29 -8.24 -7.30 3.97
CA VAL A 29 -7.90 -8.65 4.39
C VAL A 29 -9.05 -9.16 5.24
N ASP A 30 -9.80 -10.12 4.68
CA ASP A 30 -10.93 -10.78 5.30
C ASP A 30 -10.56 -12.25 5.54
N ILE A 31 -10.01 -12.55 6.73
CA ILE A 31 -9.50 -13.90 7.04
C ILE A 31 -10.51 -14.64 7.92
N PRO A 32 -11.16 -15.71 7.42
CA PRO A 32 -12.01 -16.55 8.25
C PRO A 32 -11.16 -17.32 9.27
N PHE A 33 -11.62 -17.40 10.51
CA PHE A 33 -10.98 -18.16 11.57
C PHE A 33 -11.97 -19.06 12.30
N THR A 34 -11.42 -20.13 12.88
CA THR A 34 -12.08 -20.94 13.91
C THR A 34 -11.18 -20.91 15.13
N ALA A 35 -11.74 -20.62 16.30
CA ALA A 35 -10.99 -20.52 17.55
C ALA A 35 -11.76 -21.19 18.70
N LEU A 36 -11.07 -21.43 19.81
CA LEU A 36 -11.68 -21.90 21.05
C LEU A 36 -11.77 -20.74 22.04
N LEU A 37 -12.98 -20.45 22.51
CA LEU A 37 -13.24 -19.48 23.56
C LEU A 37 -13.36 -20.23 24.89
N SER A 38 -12.37 -20.04 25.77
CA SER A 38 -12.37 -20.59 27.12
C SER A 38 -12.81 -19.53 28.14
N ARG A 39 -13.77 -19.89 28.99
CA ARG A 39 -14.23 -19.08 30.12
C ARG A 39 -13.97 -19.82 31.42
N THR A 40 -13.16 -19.21 32.28
CA THR A 40 -12.97 -19.66 33.66
C THR A 40 -13.98 -18.96 34.56
N TYR A 41 -14.77 -19.73 35.30
CA TYR A 41 -15.78 -19.26 36.24
C TYR A 41 -15.20 -19.08 37.64
N ALA A 42 -15.90 -18.33 38.50
CA ALA A 42 -15.44 -18.03 39.86
C ALA A 42 -15.24 -19.28 40.73
N ASN A 43 -15.92 -20.38 40.40
CA ASN A 43 -15.75 -21.70 41.03
C ASN A 43 -14.52 -22.48 40.51
N GLY A 44 -13.73 -21.90 39.60
CA GLY A 44 -12.56 -22.53 38.97
C GLY A 44 -12.89 -23.44 37.78
N GLU A 45 -14.17 -23.62 37.45
CA GLU A 45 -14.59 -24.41 36.29
C GLU A 45 -14.23 -23.70 34.98
N ILE A 46 -13.77 -24.45 33.98
CA ILE A 46 -13.43 -23.92 32.66
C ILE A 46 -14.38 -24.53 31.63
N HIS A 47 -15.13 -23.68 30.93
CA HIS A 47 -15.89 -24.09 29.75
C HIS A 47 -15.19 -23.59 28.50
N THR A 48 -15.14 -24.45 27.48
CA THR A 48 -14.56 -24.09 26.18
C THR A 48 -15.60 -24.31 25.10
N THR A 49 -15.78 -23.34 24.20
CA THR A 49 -16.66 -23.45 23.04
C THR A 49 -15.92 -23.12 21.75
N SER A 50 -16.30 -23.75 20.64
CA SER A 50 -15.79 -23.42 19.32
C SER A 50 -16.51 -22.18 18.79
N ILE A 51 -15.73 -21.20 18.33
CA ILE A 51 -16.24 -19.98 17.69
C ILE A 51 -15.70 -19.88 16.27
N THR A 52 -16.50 -19.31 15.40
CA THR A 52 -16.08 -18.93 14.04
C THR A 52 -16.28 -17.44 13.86
N GLY A 53 -15.47 -16.84 13.00
CA GLY A 53 -15.58 -15.43 12.69
C GLY A 53 -14.69 -15.04 11.52
N THR A 54 -14.75 -13.77 11.15
CA THR A 54 -13.89 -13.19 10.14
C THR A 54 -13.11 -12.05 10.77
N TYR A 55 -11.79 -12.11 10.63
CA TYR A 55 -10.93 -10.98 10.92
C TYR A 55 -10.98 -10.02 9.74
N ASP A 56 -11.73 -8.91 9.89
CA ASP A 56 -11.76 -7.80 8.93
C ASP A 56 -10.68 -6.80 9.32
N SER A 57 -9.72 -6.61 8.42
CA SER A 57 -8.68 -5.60 8.58
C SER A 57 -8.36 -4.96 7.24
N VAL A 58 -7.86 -3.73 7.30
CA VAL A 58 -7.25 -3.09 6.15
C VAL A 58 -5.78 -2.86 6.45
N GLN A 59 -4.92 -3.43 5.62
CA GLN A 59 -3.47 -3.37 5.77
C GLN A 59 -2.85 -2.61 4.60
N VAL A 60 -1.72 -1.97 4.84
CA VAL A 60 -0.87 -1.40 3.80
C VAL A 60 0.17 -2.45 3.46
N ALA A 61 0.19 -2.91 2.20
CA ALA A 61 1.08 -3.99 1.79
C ALA A 61 2.47 -3.47 1.38
N GLU A 62 2.50 -2.41 0.56
CA GLU A 62 3.74 -1.87 0.00
C GLU A 62 3.56 -0.41 -0.42
N VAL A 63 4.63 0.38 -0.25
CA VAL A 63 4.76 1.71 -0.84
C VAL A 63 5.87 1.66 -1.89
N ARG A 64 5.57 2.08 -3.12
CA ARG A 64 6.52 2.16 -4.22
C ARG A 64 6.77 3.60 -4.63
N LEU A 65 8.04 3.91 -4.90
CA LEU A 65 8.50 5.21 -5.38
C LEU A 65 9.23 5.04 -6.70
N TRP A 66 9.07 5.98 -7.62
CA TRP A 66 9.96 6.10 -8.78
C TRP A 66 10.01 7.54 -9.28
N SER A 67 11.12 7.91 -9.93
CA SER A 67 11.23 9.18 -10.65
C SER A 67 11.06 8.97 -12.15
N THR A 68 10.54 9.99 -12.82
CA THR A 68 10.44 10.05 -14.29
C THR A 68 11.11 11.32 -14.76
N ASP A 69 12.11 11.18 -15.62
CA ASP A 69 12.83 12.30 -16.22
C ASP A 69 12.09 12.84 -17.45
N VAL A 70 11.97 14.16 -17.53
CA VAL A 70 11.31 14.90 -18.62
C VAL A 70 12.29 15.95 -19.15
N THR A 71 12.78 15.77 -20.37
CA THR A 71 13.61 16.77 -21.05
C THR A 71 12.77 17.99 -21.43
N LEU A 72 13.17 19.18 -20.98
CA LEU A 72 12.37 20.41 -21.11
C LEU A 72 12.31 21.00 -22.55
N TRP A 73 12.82 20.28 -23.56
CA TRP A 73 12.92 20.76 -24.94
C TRP A 73 12.33 19.81 -26.00
N ARG A 74 11.64 18.73 -25.63
CA ARG A 74 10.84 17.96 -26.61
C ARG A 74 9.52 18.69 -26.84
N THR A 75 9.54 19.64 -27.77
CA THR A 75 8.35 20.04 -28.51
C THR A 75 7.71 18.81 -29.16
N PRO A 76 6.38 18.66 -29.18
CA PRO A 76 5.74 17.77 -30.16
C PRO A 76 5.84 18.46 -31.52
N SER A 77 7.03 18.43 -32.15
CA SER A 77 7.12 18.79 -33.57
C SER A 77 6.79 17.55 -34.39
N LEU A 78 5.74 17.67 -35.19
CA LEU A 78 5.22 16.75 -36.21
C LEU A 78 4.05 15.84 -35.76
N ALA A 79 2.93 16.45 -35.38
CA ALA A 79 1.59 15.90 -35.64
C ALA A 79 0.79 16.79 -36.62
N HIS A 80 1.50 17.46 -37.54
CA HIS A 80 0.88 18.18 -38.65
C HIS A 80 1.76 18.08 -39.89
N GLU A 81 1.99 16.86 -40.36
CA GLU A 81 2.47 16.61 -41.72
C GLU A 81 2.24 15.15 -42.11
N MET A 82 0.99 14.74 -42.20
CA MET A 82 0.55 13.74 -43.18
C MET A 82 -0.88 14.09 -43.59
N GLN A 83 -0.94 14.52 -44.84
CA GLN A 83 -2.10 14.77 -45.69
C GLN A 83 -3.00 13.55 -45.83
#